data_AF-A0A2N1UYB2-F1
#
_entry.id   AF-A0A2N1UYB2-F1
#
_cell.length_a   1.000
_cell.length_b   1.000
_cell.length_c   1.000
_cell.angle_alpha   90.00
_cell.angle_beta   90.00
_cell.angle_gamma   90.00
#
_symmetry.space_group_name_H-M   'P 1'
#
loop_
_entity.id
_entity.type
_entity.pdbx_description
1 polymer ?
#
loop_
_entity_poly.entity_id
_entity_poly.type
_entity_poly.pdbx_seq_one_letter_code
_entity_poly.pdbx_strand_id
1 'polypeptide(L)'
;MYQLIAPAAALQNWIEHYWSVYPIAGEDVKLAVEVFVDARADLIFNFGAAYLRRRIGAVAVAYAESNLDAQRNYPIVIAQRGAVAIVGVRFRSGGLAPFSPLAMAELSNRTHAPEAVFGAEAEGLASALRHCGPDLASQKALLDDFFSGPTGPTSGL
;
A
#
# COMPACT_ATOMS: atom_id res chain seq x y z
N MET A 1 16.10 -1.05 -4.95
CA MET A 1 15.47 -1.44 -6.22
C MET A 1 13.95 -1.36 -6.08
N TYR A 2 13.29 -0.72 -7.04
CA TYR A 2 11.83 -0.66 -7.16
C TYR A 2 11.37 -1.75 -8.12
N GLN A 3 10.37 -2.56 -7.72
CA GLN A 3 9.85 -3.65 -8.53
C GLN A 3 8.32 -3.62 -8.59
N LEU A 4 7.77 -4.12 -9.70
CA LEU A 4 6.34 -4.21 -9.96
C LEU A 4 5.98 -5.63 -10.39
N ILE A 5 4.80 -6.09 -9.98
CA ILE A 5 4.24 -7.35 -10.48
C ILE A 5 2.71 -7.27 -10.56
N ALA A 6 2.14 -7.83 -11.63
CA ALA A 6 0.68 -7.88 -11.81
C ALA A 6 0.05 -8.90 -10.85
N PRO A 7 -1.18 -8.64 -10.34
CA PRO A 7 -1.89 -9.59 -9.50
C PRO A 7 -2.45 -10.76 -10.33
N ALA A 8 -3.00 -11.78 -9.65
CA ALA A 8 -3.78 -12.84 -10.29
C ALA A 8 -4.90 -12.26 -11.17
N ALA A 9 -5.23 -12.94 -12.28
CA ALA A 9 -6.15 -12.45 -13.30
C ALA A 9 -7.52 -12.01 -12.72
N ALA A 10 -8.04 -12.74 -11.74
CA ALA A 10 -9.32 -12.42 -11.09
C ALA A 10 -9.31 -11.08 -10.33
N LEU A 11 -8.14 -10.61 -9.88
CA LEU A 11 -7.98 -9.38 -9.11
C LEU A 11 -7.66 -8.16 -9.98
N GLN A 12 -7.34 -8.36 -11.26
CA GLN A 12 -6.88 -7.29 -12.15
C GLN A 12 -7.92 -6.20 -12.43
N ASN A 13 -9.21 -6.45 -12.16
CA ASN A 13 -10.27 -5.44 -12.27
C ASN A 13 -10.23 -4.44 -11.11
N TRP A 14 -9.61 -4.80 -9.99
CA TRP A 14 -9.63 -4.01 -8.75
C TRP A 14 -8.24 -3.54 -8.34
N ILE A 15 -7.24 -4.38 -8.56
CA ILE A 15 -5.83 -4.13 -8.24
C ILE A 15 -5.08 -3.94 -9.54
N GLU A 16 -4.31 -2.86 -9.62
CA GLU A 16 -3.51 -2.53 -10.80
C GLU A 16 -2.19 -3.30 -10.81
N HIS A 17 -1.46 -3.25 -9.69
CA HIS A 17 -0.22 -3.98 -9.47
C HIS A 17 0.14 -4.04 -7.99
N TYR A 18 0.99 -4.99 -7.65
CA TYR A 18 1.79 -4.95 -6.43
C TYR A 18 3.14 -4.33 -6.73
N TRP A 19 3.71 -3.66 -5.74
CA TRP A 19 5.01 -3.02 -5.86
C TRP A 19 5.85 -3.25 -4.60
N SER A 20 7.16 -3.22 -4.74
CA SER A 20 8.05 -3.31 -3.59
C SER A 20 9.32 -2.48 -3.76
N VAL A 21 9.86 -2.01 -2.64
CA VAL A 21 11.08 -1.22 -2.56
C VAL A 21 11.95 -1.78 -1.44
N TYR A 22 13.09 -2.34 -1.84
CA TYR A 22 14.14 -2.82 -0.94
C TYR A 22 15.46 -2.15 -1.32
N PRO A 23 16.43 -1.98 -0.41
CA PRO A 23 17.71 -1.40 -0.78
C PRO A 23 18.50 -2.40 -1.62
N ILE A 24 19.36 -1.89 -2.50
CA ILE A 24 20.45 -2.72 -3.03
C ILE A 24 21.47 -2.82 -1.90
N ALA A 25 22.07 -4.00 -1.69
CA ALA A 25 23.02 -4.21 -0.59
C ALA A 25 24.13 -3.15 -0.62
N GLY A 26 24.32 -2.43 0.50
CA GLY A 26 25.31 -1.36 0.63
C GLY A 26 24.85 0.03 0.16
N GLU A 27 23.60 0.18 -0.29
CA GLU A 27 23.06 1.47 -0.74
C GLU A 27 21.96 1.99 0.20
N ASP A 28 22.09 3.26 0.60
CA ASP A 28 21.00 4.01 1.20
C ASP A 28 20.00 4.44 0.12
N VAL A 29 18.72 4.13 0.32
CA VAL A 29 17.67 4.66 -0.56
C VAL A 29 17.43 6.12 -0.17
N LYS A 30 17.42 7.01 -1.17
CA LYS A 30 16.92 8.39 -1.05
C LYS A 30 15.81 8.59 -2.07
N LEU A 31 14.57 8.49 -1.59
CA LEU A 31 13.37 8.67 -2.41
C LEU A 31 12.78 10.06 -2.15
N ALA A 32 12.41 10.76 -3.22
CA ALA A 32 11.60 11.97 -3.16
C ALA A 32 10.67 11.96 -4.38
N VAL A 33 9.36 11.93 -4.16
CA VAL A 33 8.36 11.80 -5.22
C VAL A 33 7.22 12.79 -4.97
N GLU A 34 6.82 13.50 -6.02
CA GLU A 34 5.57 14.24 -6.05
C GLU A 34 4.47 13.30 -6.55
N VAL A 35 3.44 13.11 -5.73
CA VAL A 35 2.31 12.23 -6.04
C VAL A 35 1.12 13.12 -6.40
N PHE A 36 0.74 13.06 -7.68
CA PHE A 36 -0.41 13.77 -8.21
C PHE A 36 -1.73 13.07 -7.83
N VAL A 37 -2.83 13.79 -8.01
CA VAL A 37 -4.18 13.26 -7.77
C VAL A 37 -4.57 12.34 -8.93
N ASP A 38 -4.80 11.06 -8.63
CA ASP A 38 -5.16 10.02 -9.61
C ASP A 38 -6.38 9.18 -9.18
N ALA A 39 -7.02 9.54 -8.06
CA ALA A 39 -8.13 8.82 -7.45
C ALA A 39 -7.86 7.34 -7.17
N ARG A 40 -6.59 6.95 -6.98
CA ARG A 40 -6.19 5.59 -6.57
C ARG A 40 -5.88 5.55 -5.09
N ALA A 41 -6.04 4.36 -4.51
CA ALA A 41 -5.64 4.07 -3.15
C ALA A 41 -4.37 3.22 -3.19
N ASP A 42 -3.52 3.39 -2.18
CA ASP A 42 -2.32 2.60 -1.98
C ASP A 42 -2.38 1.98 -0.56
N LEU A 43 -2.30 0.66 -0.48
CA LEU A 43 -2.01 -0.02 0.80
C LEU A 43 -0.51 -0.25 0.89
N ILE A 44 0.11 0.23 1.95
CA ILE A 44 1.56 0.31 2.11
C ILE A 44 1.92 -0.45 3.39
N PHE A 45 2.73 -1.50 3.24
CA PHE A 45 3.37 -2.19 4.34
C PHE A 45 4.80 -1.68 4.50
N ASN A 46 5.07 -0.93 5.57
CA ASN A 46 6.40 -0.38 5.85
C ASN A 46 7.09 -1.20 6.95
N PHE A 47 8.25 -1.76 6.63
CA PHE A 47 9.06 -2.58 7.53
C PHE A 47 10.42 -1.96 7.83
N GLY A 48 10.71 -0.79 7.26
CA GLY A 48 12.00 -0.13 7.33
C GLY A 48 11.91 1.30 7.87
N ALA A 49 12.72 2.19 7.30
CA ALA A 49 12.73 3.60 7.68
C ALA A 49 11.38 4.28 7.45
N ALA A 50 11.00 5.19 8.35
CA ALA A 50 9.81 6.02 8.16
C ALA A 50 9.93 6.90 6.91
N TYR A 51 8.81 7.12 6.21
CA TYR A 51 8.72 8.14 5.17
C TYR A 51 8.04 9.39 5.70
N LEU A 52 8.43 10.53 5.16
CA LEU A 52 7.79 11.81 5.39
C LEU A 52 6.80 12.05 4.27
N ARG A 53 5.59 12.46 4.63
CA ARG A 53 4.54 12.87 3.71
C ARG A 53 4.14 14.30 4.00
N ARG A 54 4.00 15.11 2.96
CA ARG A 54 3.59 16.51 3.09
C ARG A 54 2.56 16.86 2.01
N ARG A 55 1.40 17.36 2.41
CA ARG A 55 0.50 18.09 1.50
C ARG A 55 1.15 19.43 1.16
N ILE A 56 1.10 19.87 -0.09
CA ILE A 56 1.66 21.17 -0.50
C ILE A 56 1.10 22.27 0.41
N GLY A 57 1.98 23.05 1.04
CA GLY A 57 1.64 24.12 1.99
C GLY A 57 1.38 23.67 3.43
N ALA A 58 1.49 22.38 3.74
CA ALA A 58 1.33 21.84 5.10
C ALA A 58 2.66 21.39 5.72
N VAL A 59 2.64 21.09 7.01
CA VAL A 59 3.76 20.47 7.73
C VAL A 59 3.90 19.00 7.30
N ALA A 60 5.13 18.51 7.22
CA ALA A 60 5.40 17.11 6.93
C ALA A 60 5.06 16.22 8.14
N VAL A 61 4.47 15.06 7.88
CA VAL A 61 4.12 14.05 8.88
C VAL A 61 4.93 12.78 8.58
N ALA A 62 5.50 12.16 9.63
CA ALA A 62 6.24 10.92 9.51
C ALA A 62 5.32 9.70 9.64
N TYR A 63 5.52 8.72 8.77
CA TYR A 63 4.82 7.43 8.77
C TYR A 63 5.85 6.32 8.91
N ALA A 64 6.00 5.83 10.14
CA ALA A 64 6.83 4.65 10.45
C ALA A 64 6.06 3.34 10.22
N GLU A 65 4.74 3.37 10.43
CA GLU A 65 3.88 2.19 10.37
C GLU A 65 3.28 1.96 8.97
N SER A 66 2.79 0.74 8.77
CA SER A 66 1.99 0.36 7.61
C SER A 66 0.67 1.15 7.59
N ASN A 67 0.16 1.45 6.40
CA ASN A 67 -1.06 2.24 6.26
C ASN A 67 -1.75 2.05 4.91
N LEU A 68 -3.07 2.25 4.93
CA LEU A 68 -3.88 2.49 3.75
C LEU A 68 -3.96 4.00 3.50
N ASP A 69 -3.31 4.45 2.44
CA ASP A 69 -3.45 5.80 1.91
C ASP A 69 -4.54 5.80 0.83
N ALA A 70 -5.77 6.06 1.27
CA ALA A 70 -6.95 6.01 0.42
C ALA A 70 -6.95 7.14 -0.63
N GLN A 71 -8.00 7.18 -1.45
CA GLN A 71 -8.13 8.16 -2.53
C GLN A 71 -8.06 9.60 -2.02
N ARG A 72 -7.33 10.47 -2.73
CA ARG A 72 -7.09 11.87 -2.34
C ARG A 72 -7.55 12.82 -3.41
N ASN A 73 -7.96 14.03 -3.01
CA ASN A 73 -8.25 15.14 -3.92
C ASN A 73 -7.19 16.25 -3.87
N TYR A 74 -6.03 15.98 -3.27
CA TYR A 74 -4.89 16.89 -3.22
C TYR A 74 -3.57 16.16 -3.47
N PRO A 75 -2.57 16.84 -4.07
CA PRO A 75 -1.24 16.27 -4.26
C PRO A 75 -0.45 16.24 -2.95
N ILE A 76 0.52 15.34 -2.90
CA ILE A 76 1.44 15.20 -1.76
C ILE A 76 2.87 15.03 -2.26
N VAL A 77 3.83 15.34 -1.39
CA VAL A 77 5.24 14.98 -1.56
C VAL A 77 5.59 13.89 -0.55
N ILE A 78 6.21 12.82 -1.03
CA ILE A 78 6.76 11.76 -0.19
C ILE A 78 8.28 11.83 -0.27
N ALA A 79 8.94 11.77 0.89
CA ALA A 79 10.39 11.67 0.98
C ALA A 79 10.78 10.57 1.97
N GLN A 80 11.75 9.73 1.63
CA GLN A 80 12.18 8.63 2.48
C GLN A 80 13.70 8.43 2.36
N ARG A 81 14.35 8.13 3.48
CA ARG A 81 15.80 7.90 3.53
C ARG A 81 16.15 6.74 4.45
N GLY A 82 17.12 5.93 4.03
CA GLY A 82 17.75 4.90 4.86
C GLY A 82 17.38 3.48 4.41
N ALA A 83 17.27 2.56 5.38
CA ALA A 83 16.91 1.17 5.15
C ALA A 83 15.42 1.04 4.79
N VAL A 84 15.07 1.29 3.52
CA VAL A 84 13.71 1.19 3.01
C VAL A 84 13.36 -0.28 2.75
N ALA A 85 12.27 -0.75 3.37
CA ALA A 85 11.71 -2.08 3.11
C ALA A 85 10.18 -1.93 3.06
N ILE A 86 9.65 -1.79 1.84
CA ILE A 86 8.23 -1.54 1.62
C ILE A 86 7.67 -2.56 0.62
N VAL A 87 6.47 -3.04 0.92
CA VAL A 87 5.59 -3.72 -0.04
C VAL A 87 4.31 -2.92 -0.14
N GLY A 88 3.76 -2.75 -1.33
CA GLY A 88 2.53 -2.01 -1.52
C GLY A 88 1.60 -2.62 -2.56
N VAL A 89 0.34 -2.25 -2.44
CA VAL A 89 -0.75 -2.64 -3.32
C VAL A 89 -1.34 -1.38 -3.89
N ARG A 90 -1.33 -1.27 -5.21
CA ARG A 90 -1.96 -0.15 -5.92
C ARG A 90 -3.30 -0.58 -6.45
N PHE A 91 -4.36 0.01 -5.90
CA PHE A 91 -5.71 -0.23 -6.37
C PHE A 91 -6.00 0.61 -7.61
N ARG A 92 -6.86 0.10 -8.49
CA ARG A 92 -7.49 0.93 -9.52
C ARG A 92 -8.41 1.96 -8.88
N SER A 93 -8.80 2.98 -9.63
CA SER A 93 -9.81 3.95 -9.17
C SER A 93 -11.10 3.20 -8.81
N GLY A 94 -11.59 3.39 -7.57
CA GLY A 94 -12.71 2.62 -7.02
C GLY A 94 -12.41 1.15 -6.63
N GLY A 95 -11.22 0.63 -6.95
CA GLY A 95 -10.87 -0.78 -6.78
C GLY A 95 -10.68 -1.23 -5.33
N LEU A 96 -10.58 -0.30 -4.38
CA LEU A 96 -10.58 -0.62 -2.95
C LEU A 96 -11.97 -1.02 -2.44
N ALA A 97 -13.04 -0.50 -3.05
CA ALA A 97 -14.39 -0.59 -2.52
C ALA A 97 -14.87 -2.02 -2.21
N PRO A 98 -14.62 -3.03 -3.07
CA PRO A 98 -15.09 -4.38 -2.80
C PRO A 98 -14.45 -5.03 -1.57
N PHE A 99 -13.26 -4.57 -1.16
CA PHE A 99 -12.46 -5.17 -0.09
C PHE A 99 -12.62 -4.46 1.26
N SER A 100 -13.45 -3.41 1.33
CA SER A 100 -13.60 -2.61 2.54
C SER A 100 -15.05 -2.59 3.01
N PRO A 101 -15.32 -2.80 4.31
CA PRO A 101 -16.66 -2.64 4.87
C PRO A 101 -17.05 -1.16 5.05
N LEU A 102 -16.09 -0.23 4.89
CA LEU A 102 -16.28 1.19 5.11
C LEU A 102 -16.67 1.90 3.81
N ALA A 103 -17.55 2.91 3.92
CA ALA A 103 -17.89 3.73 2.76
C ALA A 103 -16.65 4.49 2.25
N MET A 104 -16.49 4.60 0.93
CA MET A 104 -15.33 5.31 0.34
C MET A 104 -15.24 6.77 0.79
N ALA A 105 -16.36 7.41 1.11
CA ALA A 105 -16.40 8.76 1.67
C ALA A 105 -15.73 8.86 3.05
N GLU A 106 -15.75 7.79 3.86
CA GLU A 106 -15.13 7.74 5.18
C GLU A 106 -13.61 7.56 5.10
N LEU A 107 -13.14 6.86 4.06
CA LEU A 107 -11.73 6.59 3.80
C LEU A 107 -11.02 7.74 3.06
N SER A 108 -11.73 8.41 2.16
CA SER A 108 -11.15 9.41 1.25
C SER A 108 -10.45 10.54 2.02
N ASN A 109 -9.31 10.99 1.50
CA ASN A 109 -8.46 12.03 2.07
C ASN A 109 -7.88 11.69 3.45
N ARG A 110 -7.85 10.41 3.82
CA ARG A 110 -7.33 9.94 5.10
C ARG A 110 -6.34 8.81 4.91
N THR A 111 -5.58 8.59 5.98
CA THR A 111 -4.68 7.46 6.11
C THR A 111 -5.14 6.64 7.29
N HIS A 112 -5.32 5.34 7.07
CA HIS A 112 -5.81 4.40 8.08
C HIS A 112 -4.75 3.34 8.33
N ALA A 113 -4.72 2.79 9.53
CA ALA A 113 -3.98 1.56 9.75
C ALA A 113 -4.67 0.41 9.00
N PRO A 114 -3.94 -0.54 8.38
CA PRO A 114 -4.54 -1.59 7.57
C PRO A 114 -5.58 -2.43 8.33
N GLU A 115 -5.30 -2.74 9.60
CA GLU A 115 -6.16 -3.52 10.49
C GLU A 115 -7.50 -2.82 10.80
N ALA A 116 -7.52 -1.49 10.78
CA ALA A 116 -8.75 -0.73 10.95
C ALA A 116 -9.71 -0.85 9.75
N VAL A 117 -9.22 -1.35 8.61
CA VAL A 117 -9.99 -1.47 7.37
C VAL A 117 -10.24 -2.93 6.99
N PHE A 118 -9.22 -3.78 7.15
CA PHE A 118 -9.25 -5.17 6.71
C PHE A 118 -9.23 -6.19 7.86
N GLY A 119 -9.27 -5.75 9.12
CA GLY A 119 -9.28 -6.63 10.29
C GLY A 119 -7.91 -7.20 10.64
N ALA A 120 -7.90 -8.15 11.58
CA ALA A 120 -6.68 -8.78 12.11
C ALA A 120 -5.90 -9.57 11.04
N GLU A 121 -6.57 -9.96 9.95
CA GLU A 121 -5.96 -10.61 8.81
C GLU A 121 -4.86 -9.75 8.16
N ALA A 122 -5.00 -8.42 8.19
CA ALA A 122 -3.96 -7.52 7.68
C ALA A 122 -2.69 -7.52 8.54
N GLU A 123 -2.79 -7.73 9.85
CA GLU A 123 -1.62 -7.88 10.72
C GLU A 123 -0.89 -9.19 10.40
N GLY A 124 -1.64 -10.27 10.19
CA GLY A 124 -1.11 -11.56 9.76
C GLY A 124 -0.37 -11.46 8.42
N LEU A 125 -0.99 -10.78 7.44
CA LEU A 125 -0.36 -10.49 6.14
C LEU A 125 0.92 -9.66 6.29
N ALA A 126 0.90 -8.60 7.11
CA ALA A 126 2.08 -7.76 7.34
C ALA A 126 3.26 -8.57 7.93
N SER A 127 2.96 -9.48 8.86
CA SER A 127 3.96 -10.40 9.44
C SER A 127 4.55 -11.35 8.39
N ALA A 128 3.69 -11.95 7.56
CA ALA A 128 4.13 -12.85 6.48
C ALA A 128 4.98 -12.12 5.43
N LEU A 129 4.56 -10.94 4.99
CA LEU A 129 5.31 -10.11 4.04
C LEU A 129 6.68 -9.68 4.59
N ARG A 130 6.76 -9.34 5.89
CA ARG A 130 8.04 -9.04 6.55
C ARG A 130 8.99 -10.24 6.49
N HIS A 131 8.47 -11.46 6.69
CA HIS A 131 9.28 -12.68 6.68
C HIS A 131 9.79 -13.04 5.27
N CYS A 132 9.01 -12.79 4.21
CA CYS A 132 9.43 -13.03 2.83
C CYS A 132 10.59 -12.15 2.36
N GLY A 133 10.82 -11.00 3.00
CA GLY A 133 11.86 -10.06 2.57
C GLY A 133 11.64 -9.61 1.11
N PRO A 134 12.69 -9.46 0.28
CA PRO A 134 12.59 -8.90 -1.07
C PRO A 134 12.07 -9.87 -2.15
N ASP A 135 11.62 -11.09 -1.80
CA ASP A 135 11.11 -12.05 -2.78
C ASP A 135 9.72 -11.64 -3.32
N LEU A 136 9.73 -10.99 -4.49
CA LEU A 136 8.53 -10.48 -5.16
C LEU A 136 7.51 -11.58 -5.52
N ALA A 137 7.96 -12.80 -5.82
CA ALA A 137 7.06 -13.90 -6.16
C ALA A 137 6.27 -14.37 -4.92
N SER A 138 6.95 -14.52 -3.79
CA SER A 138 6.31 -14.85 -2.50
C SER A 138 5.40 -13.73 -2.00
N GLN A 139 5.82 -12.47 -2.13
CA GLN A 139 4.96 -11.32 -1.80
C GLN A 139 3.67 -11.32 -2.62
N LYS A 140 3.77 -11.54 -3.94
CA LYS A 140 2.61 -11.64 -4.82
C LYS A 140 1.66 -12.76 -4.39
N ALA A 141 2.18 -13.95 -4.09
CA ALA A 141 1.35 -15.07 -3.67
C ALA A 141 0.55 -14.74 -2.40
N LEU A 142 1.20 -14.17 -1.38
CA LEU A 142 0.54 -13.75 -0.15
C LEU A 142 -0.54 -12.68 -0.38
N LEU A 143 -0.27 -11.69 -1.24
CA LEU A 143 -1.23 -10.64 -1.57
C LEU A 143 -2.42 -11.18 -2.36
N ASP A 144 -2.17 -12.04 -3.35
CA ASP A 144 -3.25 -12.68 -4.11
C ASP A 144 -4.14 -13.54 -3.23
N ASP A 145 -3.54 -14.35 -2.34
CA ASP A 145 -4.29 -15.20 -1.41
C ASP A 145 -5.14 -14.34 -0.46
N PHE A 146 -4.57 -13.24 0.06
CA PHE A 146 -5.29 -12.31 0.91
C PHE A 146 -6.51 -11.71 0.19
N PHE A 147 -6.32 -11.12 -0.99
CA PHE A 147 -7.42 -10.46 -1.72
C PHE A 147 -8.39 -11.44 -2.43
N SER A 148 -8.05 -12.72 -2.52
CA SER A 148 -8.96 -13.76 -3.04
C SER A 148 -9.73 -14.49 -1.93
N GLY A 149 -9.32 -14.33 -0.67
CA GLY A 149 -9.87 -15.02 0.49
C GLY A 149 -11.16 -14.40 1.07
N PRO A 150 -11.43 -14.57 2.37
CA PRO A 150 -12.62 -14.02 3.05
C PRO A 150 -12.72 -12.50 3.01
N THR A 151 -11.59 -11.82 2.87
CA THR A 151 -11.46 -10.37 2.65
C THR A 151 -11.56 -9.98 1.17
N GLY A 152 -11.88 -10.94 0.30
CA GLY A 152 -12.09 -10.74 -1.12
C GLY A 152 -13.30 -9.85 -1.43
N PRO A 153 -13.54 -9.55 -2.72
CA PRO A 153 -14.57 -8.61 -3.11
C PRO A 153 -15.92 -9.06 -2.55
N THR A 154 -16.49 -8.25 -1.67
CA THR A 154 -17.85 -8.45 -1.17
C THR A 154 -18.80 -8.42 -2.36
N SER A 155 -19.55 -9.52 -2.56
CA SER A 155 -20.61 -9.59 -3.55
C SER A 155 -21.72 -8.63 -3.15
N GLY A 156 -21.57 -7.36 -3.50
CA GLY A 156 -22.44 -6.28 -3.06
C GLY A 156 -22.45 -5.12 -4.05
N LEU A 157 -22.99 -5.38 -5.25
CA LEU A 157 -23.71 -4.41 -6.07
C LEU A 157 -24.94 -5.10 -6.67
#